data_AF-A0A661HKP4-F1
#
_entry.id   AF-A0A661HKP4-F1
#
_cell.length_a   1.000
_cell.length_b   1.000
_cell.length_c   1.000
_cell.angle_alpha   90.00
_cell.angle_beta   90.00
_cell.angle_gamma   90.00
#
_symmetry.space_group_name_H-M   'P 1'
#
loop_
_entity.id
_entity.type
_entity.pdbx_description
1 polymer ?
#
loop_
_entity_poly.entity_id
_entity_poly.type
_entity_poly.pdbx_seq_one_letter_code
_entity_poly.pdbx_strand_id
1 'polypeptide(L)'
;MLAFGLLARGEYVPPPFDGGMFANGGFEDGLNGWLQYDAWTAGIDNAVNPATGTNQIIYQNFTLGTDNYTISCDYLEGDASINYFVNDADSGVNVNSGPYTFAGAGGAVSIGVLITNVGTVQSVVDNLKLEEV
;
A
#
# COMPACT_ATOMS: atom_id res chain seq x y z
N MET A 1 -41.30 -19.26 23.41
CA MET A 1 -40.68 -19.28 22.06
C MET A 1 -39.39 -18.49 22.17
N LEU A 2 -38.26 -19.15 21.90
CA LEU A 2 -36.92 -18.71 22.29
C LEU A 2 -36.48 -17.45 21.51
N ALA A 3 -35.75 -16.57 22.20
CA ALA A 3 -35.20 -15.34 21.67
C ALA A 3 -34.13 -15.63 20.59
N PHE A 4 -34.24 -14.98 19.44
CA PHE A 4 -33.18 -14.93 18.45
C PHE A 4 -32.07 -14.01 18.98
N GLY A 5 -30.96 -14.61 19.40
CA GLY A 5 -29.70 -13.90 19.56
C GLY A 5 -29.25 -13.44 18.18
N LEU A 6 -29.33 -12.14 17.92
CA LEU A 6 -28.59 -11.51 16.84
C LEU A 6 -27.12 -11.79 17.12
N LEU A 7 -26.51 -12.63 16.28
CA LEU A 7 -25.06 -12.83 16.26
C LEU A 7 -24.42 -11.46 16.21
N ALA A 8 -23.68 -11.12 17.27
CA ALA A 8 -22.78 -9.99 17.26
C ALA A 8 -21.92 -10.15 15.99
N ARG A 9 -22.08 -9.22 15.04
CA ARG A 9 -21.00 -9.01 14.06
C ARG A 9 -19.83 -8.60 14.93
N GLY A 10 -18.87 -9.51 15.14
CA GLY A 10 -17.59 -9.10 15.68
C GLY A 10 -17.14 -7.94 14.82
N GLU A 11 -16.90 -6.78 15.43
CA GLU A 11 -16.14 -5.73 14.79
C GLU A 11 -14.88 -6.41 14.26
N TYR A 12 -14.68 -6.37 12.94
CA TYR A 12 -13.36 -6.54 12.40
C TYR A 12 -12.57 -5.35 12.92
N VAL A 13 -11.80 -5.59 13.98
CA VAL A 13 -10.74 -4.67 14.40
C VAL A 13 -9.56 -5.10 13.53
N PRO A 14 -9.20 -4.33 12.48
CA PRO A 14 -7.97 -4.63 11.76
C PRO A 14 -6.83 -4.74 12.78
N PRO A 15 -5.94 -5.73 12.63
CA PRO A 15 -4.76 -5.77 13.48
C PRO A 15 -4.03 -4.43 13.35
N PRO A 16 -3.61 -3.78 14.45
CA PRO A 16 -2.87 -2.52 14.33
C PRO A 16 -1.63 -2.76 13.47
N PHE A 17 -1.48 -1.95 12.41
CA PHE A 17 -0.30 -1.93 11.55
C PHE A 17 1.00 -2.05 12.38
N ASP A 18 1.80 -3.09 12.12
CA ASP A 18 2.93 -3.47 13.00
C ASP A 18 4.30 -2.89 12.59
N GLY A 19 4.33 -1.88 11.73
CA GLY A 19 5.51 -1.08 11.49
C GLY A 19 6.11 -1.18 10.09
N GLY A 20 7.30 -0.60 9.97
CA GLY A 20 7.93 -0.19 8.72
C GLY A 20 8.23 1.31 8.75
N MET A 21 8.93 1.78 7.73
CA MET A 21 9.37 3.16 7.59
C MET A 21 8.22 4.07 7.11
N PHE A 22 7.23 3.54 6.40
CA PHE A 22 6.04 4.31 6.00
C PHE A 22 5.26 4.80 7.22
N ALA A 23 4.99 6.11 7.26
CA ALA A 23 4.01 6.65 8.19
C ALA A 23 2.62 6.23 7.73
N ASN A 24 1.75 5.73 8.62
CA ASN A 24 0.38 5.34 8.26
C ASN A 24 0.33 4.29 7.11
N GLY A 25 1.20 3.27 7.17
CA GLY A 25 1.27 2.15 6.22
C GLY A 25 0.00 1.30 6.14
N GLY A 26 -0.74 1.17 7.24
CA GLY A 26 -2.04 0.49 7.30
C GLY A 26 -3.24 1.41 7.08
N PHE A 27 -3.03 2.67 6.68
CA PHE A 27 -4.10 3.61 6.28
C PHE A 27 -5.22 3.86 7.31
N GLU A 28 -4.98 3.58 8.59
CA GLU A 28 -5.89 3.82 9.73
C GLU A 28 -6.22 5.32 9.91
N ASP A 29 -5.38 6.22 9.40
CA ASP A 29 -5.62 7.67 9.32
C ASP A 29 -5.91 8.13 7.88
N GLY A 30 -6.57 7.26 7.11
CA GLY A 30 -6.82 7.44 5.68
C GLY A 30 -5.52 7.60 4.89
N LEU A 31 -5.46 8.62 4.02
CA LEU A 31 -4.25 8.94 3.24
C LEU A 31 -3.38 10.03 3.88
N ASN A 32 -3.55 10.32 5.18
CA ASN A 32 -2.71 11.30 5.85
C ASN A 32 -1.23 10.87 5.81
N GLY A 33 -0.33 11.81 5.50
CA GLY A 33 1.10 11.56 5.31
C GLY A 33 1.48 11.00 3.93
N TRP A 34 0.51 10.59 3.11
CA TRP A 34 0.77 10.09 1.76
C TRP A 34 0.74 11.21 0.73
N LEU A 35 1.71 11.18 -0.18
CA LEU A 35 1.68 11.92 -1.42
C LEU A 35 1.08 11.03 -2.51
N GLN A 36 0.41 11.63 -3.47
CA GLN A 36 -0.17 10.87 -4.57
C GLN A 36 -0.19 11.67 -5.86
N TYR A 37 -0.09 10.93 -6.96
CA TYR A 37 -0.50 11.41 -8.27
C TYR A 37 -1.78 10.67 -8.61
N ASP A 38 -2.85 11.45 -8.77
CA ASP A 38 -4.22 11.04 -9.11
C ASP A 38 -5.08 10.42 -7.97
N ALA A 39 -5.93 9.44 -8.31
CA ALA A 39 -7.26 9.23 -7.74
C ALA A 39 -7.34 8.22 -6.59
N TRP A 40 -6.24 7.96 -5.90
CA TRP A 40 -6.26 7.16 -4.68
C TRP A 40 -7.18 7.80 -3.64
N THR A 41 -7.98 6.95 -3.00
CA THR A 41 -8.90 7.34 -1.92
C THR A 41 -8.69 6.46 -0.71
N ALA A 42 -8.97 6.99 0.48
CA ALA A 42 -9.00 6.20 1.70
C ALA A 42 -10.28 5.33 1.71
N GLY A 43 -10.11 4.03 1.97
CA GLY A 43 -11.20 3.14 2.38
C GLY A 43 -11.32 3.09 3.90
N ILE A 44 -11.83 1.96 4.42
CA ILE A 44 -11.81 1.68 5.86
C ILE A 44 -10.48 0.99 6.14
N ASP A 45 -9.53 1.76 6.68
CA ASP A 45 -8.19 1.28 7.05
C ASP A 45 -7.47 0.60 5.88
N ASN A 46 -7.58 1.21 4.68
CA ASN A 46 -6.89 0.81 3.46
C ASN A 46 -6.84 1.94 2.43
N ALA A 47 -6.08 1.76 1.36
CA ALA A 47 -6.08 2.63 0.19
C ALA A 47 -6.74 1.96 -1.02
N VAL A 48 -7.58 2.71 -1.70
CA VAL A 48 -8.39 2.25 -2.83
C VAL A 48 -8.04 3.03 -4.08
N ASN A 49 -7.69 2.30 -5.15
CA ASN A 49 -7.54 2.83 -6.49
C ASN A 49 -8.77 2.45 -7.35
N PRO A 50 -9.41 3.38 -8.06
CA PRO A 50 -10.57 3.08 -8.88
C PRO A 50 -10.22 2.21 -10.11
N ALA A 51 -11.19 1.44 -10.60
CA ALA A 51 -11.10 0.55 -11.77
C ALA A 51 -10.80 1.27 -13.11
N THR A 52 -10.62 2.59 -13.12
CA THR A 52 -10.30 3.39 -14.31
C THR A 52 -8.91 4.01 -14.25
N GLY A 53 -8.17 3.84 -13.15
CA GLY A 53 -6.88 4.49 -12.94
C GLY A 53 -5.70 3.61 -13.40
N THR A 54 -5.02 4.02 -14.47
CA THR A 54 -3.63 3.58 -14.79
C THR A 54 -2.66 4.68 -14.37
N ASN A 55 -1.39 4.33 -14.12
CA ASN A 55 -0.33 5.27 -13.73
C ASN A 55 -0.64 6.03 -12.42
N GLN A 56 -1.41 5.41 -11.54
CA GLN A 56 -1.82 5.99 -10.27
C GLN A 56 -0.75 5.68 -9.23
N ILE A 57 -0.26 6.70 -8.53
CA ILE A 57 0.88 6.57 -7.60
C ILE A 57 0.44 7.03 -6.22
N ILE A 58 0.82 6.27 -5.20
CA ILE A 58 0.78 6.71 -3.80
C ILE A 58 2.13 6.40 -3.15
N TYR A 59 2.74 7.40 -2.48
CA TYR A 59 4.14 7.36 -2.07
C TYR A 59 4.46 8.26 -0.88
N GLN A 60 5.65 8.06 -0.29
CA GLN A 60 6.27 8.95 0.69
C GLN A 60 7.74 9.20 0.34
N ASN A 61 8.28 10.29 0.91
CA ASN A 61 9.69 10.65 0.72
C ASN A 61 10.52 10.13 1.89
N PHE A 62 11.65 9.52 1.57
CA PHE A 62 12.62 8.99 2.53
C PHE A 62 14.03 9.50 2.22
N THR A 63 14.93 9.35 3.18
CA THR A 63 16.37 9.31 2.92
C THR A 63 16.84 7.91 3.30
N LEU A 64 17.21 7.11 2.31
CA LEU A 64 17.70 5.75 2.55
C LEU A 64 19.22 5.73 2.64
N GLY A 65 19.74 4.82 3.47
CA GLY A 65 21.15 4.46 3.51
C GLY A 65 21.55 3.62 2.29
N THR A 66 22.68 2.94 2.41
CA THR A 66 23.18 1.97 1.41
C THR A 66 22.87 0.53 1.77
N ASP A 67 22.16 0.32 2.88
CA ASP A 67 21.74 -0.99 3.36
C ASP A 67 20.65 -1.59 2.46
N ASN A 68 20.24 -2.83 2.75
CA ASN A 68 19.15 -3.45 2.02
C ASN A 68 17.82 -3.04 2.63
N TYR A 69 16.81 -2.90 1.77
CA TYR A 69 15.45 -2.56 2.15
C TYR A 69 14.48 -3.53 1.52
N THR A 70 13.41 -3.87 2.23
CA THR A 70 12.32 -4.70 1.74
C THR A 70 11.04 -3.87 1.64
N ILE A 71 10.37 -3.91 0.48
CA ILE A 71 9.07 -3.28 0.26
C ILE A 71 7.99 -4.33 0.02
N SER A 72 6.81 -4.12 0.60
CA SER A 72 5.67 -5.02 0.45
C SER A 72 4.34 -4.28 0.65
N CYS A 73 3.27 -4.93 0.24
CA CYS A 73 1.89 -4.52 0.50
C CYS A 73 0.98 -5.75 0.57
N ASP A 74 -0.11 -5.65 1.32
CA ASP A 74 -1.22 -6.58 1.22
C ASP A 74 -2.13 -6.15 0.07
N TYR A 75 -2.42 -7.08 -0.84
CA TYR A 75 -3.35 -6.84 -1.94
C TYR A 75 -4.67 -7.54 -1.68
N LEU A 76 -5.63 -6.77 -1.15
CA LEU A 76 -6.86 -7.29 -0.57
C LEU A 76 -7.94 -7.57 -1.63
N GLU A 77 -7.99 -6.74 -2.66
CA GLU A 77 -9.00 -6.84 -3.72
C GLU A 77 -8.44 -6.32 -5.04
N GLY A 78 -8.79 -7.01 -6.14
CA GLY A 78 -8.61 -6.54 -7.50
C GLY A 78 -7.76 -7.47 -8.37
N ASP A 79 -7.49 -7.01 -9.58
CA ASP A 79 -6.71 -7.69 -10.63
C ASP A 79 -5.67 -6.79 -11.31
N ALA A 80 -5.46 -5.56 -10.81
CA ALA A 80 -4.38 -4.69 -11.24
C ALA A 80 -2.99 -5.28 -10.96
N SER A 81 -2.01 -4.82 -11.73
CA SER A 81 -0.59 -5.01 -11.42
C SER A 81 -0.07 -3.83 -10.61
N ILE A 82 0.55 -4.11 -9.47
CA ILE A 82 1.03 -3.10 -8.53
C ILE A 82 2.54 -3.22 -8.42
N ASN A 83 3.25 -2.32 -9.07
CA ASN A 83 4.70 -2.27 -8.95
C ASN A 83 5.09 -1.31 -7.83
N TYR A 84 6.27 -1.51 -7.22
CA TYR A 84 6.79 -0.46 -6.36
C TYR A 84 7.30 0.71 -7.22
N PHE A 85 7.08 1.91 -6.72
CA PHE A 85 7.47 3.16 -7.33
C PHE A 85 8.77 3.66 -6.68
N VAL A 86 9.71 4.17 -7.48
CA VAL A 86 10.92 4.83 -6.97
C VAL A 86 11.30 6.04 -7.83
N ASN A 87 11.45 7.21 -7.22
CA ASN A 87 11.95 8.45 -7.86
C ASN A 87 11.30 8.78 -9.21
N ASP A 88 9.96 8.86 -9.24
CA ASP A 88 9.18 9.15 -10.45
C ASP A 88 9.22 8.06 -11.54
N ALA A 89 9.70 6.86 -11.20
CA ALA A 89 9.78 5.73 -12.12
C ALA A 89 9.06 4.47 -11.60
N ASP A 90 8.48 3.74 -12.54
CA ASP A 90 8.10 2.34 -12.35
C ASP A 90 9.37 1.49 -12.17
N SER A 91 9.44 0.72 -11.09
CA SER A 91 10.53 -0.24 -10.89
C SER A 91 10.47 -1.45 -11.83
N GLY A 92 9.29 -1.75 -12.39
CA GLY A 92 9.01 -3.00 -13.11
C GLY A 92 8.82 -4.21 -12.18
N VAL A 93 8.86 -4.02 -10.86
CA VAL A 93 8.79 -5.10 -9.87
C VAL A 93 7.43 -5.08 -9.18
N ASN A 94 6.66 -6.15 -9.40
CA ASN A 94 5.37 -6.32 -8.79
C ASN A 94 5.51 -6.70 -7.30
N VAL A 95 4.90 -5.90 -6.43
CA VAL A 95 4.91 -6.10 -4.97
C VAL A 95 3.62 -6.70 -4.41
N ASN A 96 2.56 -6.84 -5.22
CA ASN A 96 1.37 -7.59 -4.81
C ASN A 96 1.57 -9.11 -4.78
N SER A 97 2.68 -9.61 -5.32
CA SER A 97 3.08 -11.02 -5.27
C SER A 97 3.95 -11.40 -4.06
N GLY A 98 4.31 -10.42 -3.22
CA GLY A 98 5.15 -10.62 -2.05
C GLY A 98 6.24 -9.55 -1.91
N PRO A 99 7.01 -9.60 -0.80
CA PRO A 99 8.05 -8.63 -0.51
C PRO A 99 9.18 -8.67 -1.55
N TYR A 100 9.74 -7.50 -1.85
CA TYR A 100 10.91 -7.34 -2.70
C TYR A 100 12.04 -6.63 -1.97
N THR A 101 13.26 -7.17 -2.06
CA THR A 101 14.45 -6.59 -1.44
C THR A 101 15.33 -5.89 -2.47
N PHE A 102 15.77 -4.67 -2.15
CA PHE A 102 16.65 -3.85 -2.97
C PHE A 102 17.70 -3.12 -2.12
N ALA A 103 18.81 -2.71 -2.73
CA ALA A 103 19.82 -1.89 -2.07
C ALA A 103 19.40 -0.41 -2.08
N GLY A 104 19.54 0.27 -0.95
CA GLY A 104 19.27 1.70 -0.82
C GLY A 104 20.24 2.54 -1.65
N ALA A 105 19.74 3.65 -2.19
CA ALA A 105 20.50 4.52 -3.08
C ALA A 105 21.49 5.45 -2.35
N GLY A 106 21.53 5.44 -1.01
CA GLY A 106 22.37 6.36 -0.23
C GLY A 106 21.97 7.83 -0.39
N GLY A 107 20.67 8.14 -0.34
CA GLY A 107 20.17 9.49 -0.59
C GLY A 107 18.64 9.63 -0.48
N ALA A 108 18.16 10.82 -0.84
CA ALA A 108 16.74 11.12 -0.86
C ALA A 108 16.05 10.33 -1.98
N VAL A 109 14.91 9.72 -1.64
CA VAL A 109 14.10 8.94 -2.56
C VAL A 109 12.60 9.14 -2.30
N SER A 110 11.80 9.01 -3.35
CA SER A 110 10.34 8.88 -3.25
C SER A 110 9.99 7.43 -3.48
N ILE A 111 9.37 6.76 -2.50
CA ILE A 111 9.04 5.32 -2.57
C ILE A 111 7.57 5.10 -2.25
N GLY A 112 6.94 4.18 -2.96
CA GLY A 112 5.54 3.85 -2.81
C GLY A 112 5.10 2.75 -3.76
N VAL A 113 3.86 2.81 -4.23
CA VAL A 113 3.32 1.88 -5.23
C VAL A 113 2.71 2.61 -6.42
N LEU A 114 2.72 1.91 -7.56
CA LEU A 114 2.24 2.36 -8.85
C LEU A 114 1.33 1.29 -9.46
N ILE A 115 0.15 1.71 -9.92
CA ILE A 115 -0.74 0.87 -10.74
C ILE A 115 -0.25 0.90 -12.20
N THR A 116 0.31 -0.22 -12.66
CA THR A 116 0.90 -0.32 -14.02
C THR A 116 -0.07 -0.91 -15.04
N ASN A 117 -0.98 -1.76 -14.59
CA ASN A 117 -2.14 -2.21 -15.36
C ASN A 117 -3.40 -1.95 -14.56
N VAL A 118 -4.37 -1.25 -15.15
CA VAL A 118 -5.65 -1.03 -14.50
C VAL A 118 -6.38 -2.35 -14.35
N GLY A 119 -6.96 -2.56 -13.17
CA GLY A 119 -7.84 -3.67 -12.92
C GLY A 119 -9.16 -3.53 -13.68
N THR A 120 -9.89 -4.64 -13.83
CA THR A 120 -11.29 -4.59 -14.27
C THR A 120 -12.23 -4.16 -13.14
N VAL A 121 -11.74 -4.20 -11.90
CA VAL A 121 -12.39 -3.72 -10.68
C VAL A 121 -11.45 -2.80 -9.91
N GLN A 122 -11.94 -2.22 -8.81
CA GLN A 122 -11.10 -1.42 -7.92
C GLN A 122 -9.93 -2.25 -7.36
N SER A 123 -8.84 -1.58 -7.04
CA SER A 123 -7.67 -2.21 -6.41
C SER A 123 -7.56 -1.70 -4.99
N VAL A 124 -7.53 -2.61 -4.02
CA VAL A 124 -7.44 -2.27 -2.59
C VAL A 124 -6.12 -2.78 -2.05
N VAL A 125 -5.33 -1.86 -1.51
CA VAL A 125 -4.04 -2.15 -0.87
C VAL A 125 -4.08 -1.75 0.58
N ASP A 126 -3.38 -2.53 1.40
CA ASP A 126 -3.23 -2.26 2.82
C ASP A 126 -1.81 -2.66 3.28
N ASN A 127 -1.43 -2.27 4.50
CA ASN A 127 -0.17 -2.61 5.14
C ASN A 127 1.03 -2.37 4.21
N LEU A 128 1.15 -1.16 3.65
CA LEU A 128 2.33 -0.78 2.89
C LEU A 128 3.54 -0.70 3.83
N LYS A 129 4.55 -1.53 3.58
CA LYS A 129 5.75 -1.62 4.43
C LYS A 129 7.00 -1.35 3.63
N LEU A 130 7.93 -0.67 4.29
CA LEU A 130 9.31 -0.49 3.86
C LEU A 130 10.18 -0.76 5.08
N GLU A 131 11.13 -1.68 5.01
CA GLU A 131 11.91 -2.12 6.17
C GLU A 131 13.38 -2.23 5.79
N GLU A 132 14.29 -1.74 6.65
CA GLU A 132 15.73 -2.00 6.52
C GLU A 132 16.04 -3.43 6.99
N VAL A 133 16.84 -4.19 6.23
CA VAL A 133 17.13 -5.62 6.47
C VAL A 133 18.61 -5.97 6.48
#